data_AF-A0A7C7QE78-F1
#
_entry.id   AF-A0A7C7QE78-F1
#
_cell.length_a   1.000
_cell.length_b   1.000
_cell.length_c   1.000
_cell.angle_alpha   90.00
_cell.angle_beta   90.00
_cell.angle_gamma   90.00
#
_symmetry.space_group_name_H-M   'P 1'
#
loop_
_entity.id
_entity.type
_entity.pdbx_description
1 polymer ?
#
loop_
_entity_poly.entity_id
_entity_poly.type
_entity_poly.pdbx_seq_one_letter_code
_entity_poly.pdbx_strand_id
1 'polypeptide(L)'
;NLFGQTGFDYVTVNEVRDELAARIGKPELSPRSDWRGPVSTGAPASGLLRIGPVPLYAVDPLVRRAQPLQDTADAIVAAIYLSPRTAADQQLAENDRVRVEQDGFTAELPVVIDAGVPDGCVFLPQAVPGSEALGLSYGPVELEKRNA
;
A
#
# COMPACT_ATOMS: atom_id res chain seq x y z
N ASN A 1 28.20 -27.99 -8.04
CA ASN A 1 27.05 -27.50 -8.85
C ASN A 1 27.33 -27.67 -10.36
N LEU A 2 26.29 -27.74 -11.21
CA LEU A 2 26.41 -27.98 -12.68
C LEU A 2 27.26 -26.93 -13.42
N PHE A 3 27.35 -25.72 -12.87
CA PHE A 3 28.05 -24.59 -13.48
C PHE A 3 29.45 -24.36 -12.89
N GLY A 4 29.96 -25.28 -12.06
CA GLY A 4 31.31 -25.19 -11.48
C GLY A 4 31.55 -23.96 -10.59
N GLN A 5 30.51 -23.36 -10.04
CA GLN A 5 30.60 -22.14 -9.23
C GLN A 5 31.19 -22.41 -7.84
N THR A 6 32.17 -21.62 -7.42
CA THR A 6 32.74 -21.70 -6.08
C THR A 6 31.71 -21.32 -5.01
N GLY A 7 31.66 -22.09 -3.92
CA GLY A 7 30.76 -21.82 -2.79
C GLY A 7 29.37 -22.45 -2.90
N PHE A 8 29.18 -23.38 -3.85
CA PHE A 8 27.93 -24.13 -4.07
C PHE A 8 28.19 -25.64 -4.10
N ASP A 9 29.06 -26.10 -3.19
CA ASP A 9 29.53 -27.49 -3.11
C ASP A 9 28.87 -28.27 -1.97
N TYR A 10 27.91 -27.66 -1.28
CA TYR A 10 27.13 -28.30 -0.22
C TYR A 10 26.30 -29.46 -0.75
N VAL A 11 26.41 -30.61 -0.10
CA VAL A 11 25.64 -31.82 -0.41
C VAL A 11 24.41 -31.93 0.48
N THR A 12 24.47 -31.34 1.68
CA THR A 12 23.38 -31.39 2.66
C THR A 12 23.09 -30.02 3.27
N VAL A 13 21.85 -29.82 3.74
CA VAL A 13 21.47 -28.58 4.44
C VAL A 13 22.23 -28.41 5.77
N ASN A 14 22.73 -29.51 6.35
CA ASN A 14 23.50 -29.49 7.58
C ASN A 14 24.86 -28.81 7.40
N GLU A 15 25.52 -29.02 6.25
CA GLU A 15 26.80 -28.37 5.95
C GLU A 15 26.64 -26.85 5.90
N VAL A 16 25.56 -26.35 5.28
CA VAL A 16 25.22 -24.92 5.26
C VAL A 16 24.97 -24.41 6.67
N ARG A 17 24.18 -25.14 7.48
CA ARG A 17 23.89 -24.78 8.87
C ARG A 17 25.16 -24.71 9.73
N ASP A 18 26.03 -25.70 9.61
CA ASP A 18 27.22 -25.84 10.45
C ASP A 18 28.27 -24.78 10.09
N GLU A 19 28.43 -24.48 8.80
CA GLU A 19 29.26 -23.37 8.35
C GLU A 19 28.70 -22.02 8.83
N LEU A 20 27.39 -21.81 8.71
CA LEU A 20 26.73 -20.60 9.21
C LEU A 20 26.91 -20.46 10.73
N ALA A 21 26.77 -21.56 11.48
CA ALA A 21 26.99 -21.58 12.93
C ALA A 21 28.43 -21.28 13.30
N ALA A 22 29.42 -21.75 12.52
CA ALA A 22 30.82 -21.43 12.74
C ALA A 22 31.14 -19.95 12.48
N ARG A 23 30.48 -19.33 11.50
CA ARG A 23 30.67 -17.92 11.14
C ARG A 23 29.96 -16.95 12.08
N ILE A 24 28.73 -17.28 12.50
CA ILE A 24 27.89 -16.42 13.36
C ILE A 24 28.17 -16.68 14.86
N GLY A 25 28.71 -17.86 15.19
CA GLY A 25 28.90 -18.30 16.57
C GLY A 25 27.56 -18.65 17.24
N LYS A 26 27.44 -18.32 18.53
CA LYS A 26 26.21 -18.48 19.32
C LYS A 26 25.70 -17.09 19.71
N PRO A 27 24.94 -16.40 18.85
CA PRO A 27 24.39 -15.10 19.21
C PRO A 27 23.41 -15.27 20.37
N GLU A 28 23.45 -14.35 21.34
CA GLU A 28 22.41 -14.30 22.37
C GLU A 28 21.07 -13.98 21.69
N LEU A 29 20.18 -14.98 21.67
CA LEU A 29 18.83 -14.80 21.15
C LEU A 29 18.01 -14.04 22.20
N SER A 30 17.96 -12.71 22.08
CA SER A 30 17.03 -11.90 22.87
C SER A 30 15.63 -11.99 22.25
N PRO A 31 14.59 -12.37 23.01
CA PRO A 31 13.21 -12.26 22.55
C PRO A 31 12.74 -10.80 22.42
N ARG A 32 13.55 -9.85 22.91
CA ARG A 32 13.33 -8.42 22.73
C ARG A 32 14.15 -7.96 21.54
N SER A 33 13.48 -7.73 20.42
CA SER A 33 14.00 -6.85 19.39
C SER A 33 13.96 -5.43 19.95
N ASP A 34 15.09 -4.73 19.98
CA ASP A 34 15.05 -3.27 20.15
C ASP A 34 14.13 -2.71 19.07
N TRP A 35 13.07 -1.99 19.47
CA TRP A 35 12.16 -1.34 18.54
C TRP A 35 12.98 -0.45 17.60
N ARG A 36 13.05 -0.84 16.33
CA ARG A 36 13.75 -0.07 15.28
C ARG A 36 12.82 0.83 14.49
N GLY A 37 11.55 0.89 14.86
CA GLY A 37 10.61 1.85 14.32
C GLY A 37 10.85 3.25 14.89
N PRO A 38 10.21 4.28 14.32
CA PRO A 38 10.22 5.61 14.91
C PRO A 38 9.65 5.55 16.32
N VAL A 39 10.34 6.18 17.29
CA VAL A 39 9.90 6.30 18.69
C VAL A 39 8.68 7.20 18.82
N SER A 40 8.49 8.08 17.84
CA SER A 40 7.33 8.96 17.71
C SER A 40 7.07 9.19 16.22
N THR A 41 5.83 8.99 15.80
CA THR A 41 5.33 9.63 14.59
C THR A 41 5.23 11.12 14.91
N GLY A 42 5.83 11.99 14.11
CA GLY A 42 5.85 13.44 14.37
C GLY A 42 4.45 14.06 14.53
N ALA A 43 4.38 15.40 14.63
CA ALA A 43 3.10 16.08 14.72
C ALA A 43 2.15 15.60 13.60
N PRO A 44 0.85 15.39 13.90
CA PRO A 44 -0.10 14.94 12.89
C PRO A 44 -0.05 15.89 11.70
N ALA A 45 0.13 15.33 10.51
CA ALA A 45 0.07 16.12 9.29
C ALA A 45 -1.31 16.80 9.23
N SER A 46 -1.32 18.10 9.01
CA SER A 46 -2.56 18.83 8.75
C SER A 46 -3.05 18.52 7.34
N GLY A 47 -4.34 18.28 7.18
CA GLY A 47 -4.96 17.98 5.88
C GLY A 47 -5.27 16.49 5.68
N LEU A 48 -5.65 16.14 4.46
CA LEU A 48 -6.03 14.77 4.13
C LEU A 48 -4.79 13.90 3.92
N LEU A 49 -4.84 12.67 4.44
CA LEU A 49 -3.80 11.66 4.24
C LEU A 49 -4.31 10.52 3.36
N ARG A 50 -3.54 10.16 2.34
CA ARG A 50 -3.81 8.99 1.51
C ARG A 50 -3.41 7.70 2.21
N ILE A 51 -4.33 6.73 2.14
CA ILE A 51 -4.11 5.31 2.44
C ILE A 51 -4.23 4.56 1.12
N GLY A 52 -3.09 4.20 0.50
CA GLY A 52 -3.05 3.55 -0.81
C GLY A 52 -2.48 2.14 -0.78
N PRO A 53 -3.20 1.15 -0.24
CA PRO A 53 -2.75 -0.23 -0.27
C PRO A 53 -2.87 -0.80 -1.68
N VAL A 54 -2.17 -1.92 -1.94
CA VAL A 54 -2.43 -2.77 -3.11
C VAL A 54 -3.64 -3.65 -2.78
N PRO A 55 -4.76 -3.57 -3.52
CA PRO A 55 -5.91 -4.43 -3.30
C PRO A 55 -5.61 -5.92 -3.49
N LEU A 56 -6.44 -6.76 -2.88
CA LEU A 56 -6.30 -8.22 -2.90
C LEU A 56 -6.12 -8.79 -4.32
N TYR A 57 -6.93 -8.34 -5.28
CA TYR A 57 -6.86 -8.82 -6.67
C TYR A 57 -6.00 -7.95 -7.59
N ALA A 58 -5.10 -7.16 -7.02
CA ALA A 58 -4.12 -6.35 -7.74
C ALA A 58 -2.67 -6.70 -7.39
N VAL A 59 -2.43 -7.73 -6.55
CA VAL A 59 -1.08 -8.05 -6.03
C VAL A 59 -0.13 -8.67 -7.06
N ASP A 60 -0.65 -9.47 -8.00
CA ASP A 60 0.17 -10.19 -8.98
C ASP A 60 -0.54 -10.35 -10.35
N PRO A 61 0.19 -10.75 -11.41
CA PRO A 61 -0.38 -10.88 -12.75
C PRO A 61 -1.47 -11.94 -12.91
N LEU A 62 -1.50 -12.99 -12.08
CA LEU A 62 -2.52 -14.04 -12.13
C LEU A 62 -3.84 -13.50 -11.61
N VAL A 63 -3.87 -12.96 -10.39
CA VAL A 63 -5.11 -12.44 -9.79
C VAL A 63 -5.63 -11.22 -10.55
N ARG A 64 -4.74 -10.39 -11.11
CA ARG A 64 -5.13 -9.21 -11.90
C ARG A 64 -5.83 -9.56 -13.22
N ARG A 65 -5.55 -10.74 -13.77
CA ARG A 65 -6.13 -11.21 -15.05
C ARG A 65 -7.28 -12.20 -14.86
N ALA A 66 -7.54 -12.64 -13.63
CA ALA A 66 -8.61 -13.57 -13.32
C ALA A 66 -9.95 -12.83 -13.25
N GLN A 67 -10.67 -12.74 -14.37
CA GLN A 67 -11.98 -12.07 -14.44
C GLN A 67 -12.96 -12.52 -13.33
N PRO A 68 -13.08 -13.82 -12.99
CA PRO A 68 -13.98 -14.24 -11.91
C PRO A 68 -13.64 -13.64 -10.53
N LEU A 69 -12.38 -13.29 -10.27
CA LEU A 69 -11.97 -12.59 -9.04
C LEU A 69 -12.25 -11.08 -9.13
N GLN A 70 -12.09 -10.49 -10.31
CA GLN A 70 -12.38 -9.07 -10.54
C GLN A 70 -13.88 -8.76 -10.50
N ASP A 71 -14.73 -9.75 -10.75
CA ASP A 71 -16.20 -9.60 -10.72
C ASP A 71 -16.79 -9.76 -9.31
N THR A 72 -15.99 -10.09 -8.29
CA THR A 72 -16.50 -10.22 -6.92
C THR A 72 -16.62 -8.86 -6.23
N ALA A 73 -17.39 -8.81 -5.14
CA ALA A 73 -17.56 -7.60 -4.33
C ALA A 73 -16.26 -7.14 -3.64
N ASP A 74 -15.27 -8.02 -3.49
CA ASP A 74 -13.97 -7.70 -2.88
C ASP A 74 -13.01 -7.01 -3.86
N ALA A 75 -13.37 -6.95 -5.15
CA ALA A 75 -12.60 -6.22 -6.15
C ALA A 75 -12.80 -4.69 -5.98
N ILE A 76 -11.72 -4.01 -5.61
CA ILE A 76 -11.72 -2.56 -5.41
C ILE A 76 -11.18 -1.88 -6.67
N VAL A 77 -11.82 -0.78 -7.08
CA VAL A 77 -11.43 0.03 -8.24
C VAL A 77 -10.78 1.35 -7.81
N ALA A 78 -10.18 2.09 -8.74
CA ALA A 78 -9.69 3.43 -8.44
C ALA A 78 -10.86 4.40 -8.19
N ALA A 79 -11.01 4.86 -6.95
CA ALA A 79 -11.93 5.91 -6.53
C ALA A 79 -11.37 6.65 -5.31
N ILE A 80 -11.97 7.80 -4.98
CA ILE A 80 -11.68 8.59 -3.78
C ILE A 80 -12.64 8.10 -2.69
N TYR A 81 -12.19 7.14 -1.88
CA TYR A 81 -12.99 6.61 -0.79
C TYR A 81 -12.83 7.49 0.46
N LEU A 82 -13.94 8.01 0.97
CA LEU A 82 -13.97 8.95 2.09
C LEU A 82 -14.94 8.48 3.19
N SER A 83 -14.60 8.79 4.44
CA SER A 83 -15.59 8.69 5.51
C SER A 83 -16.74 9.68 5.27
N PRO A 84 -17.98 9.40 5.73
CA PRO A 84 -19.09 10.36 5.61
C PRO A 84 -18.79 11.74 6.20
N ARG A 85 -18.01 11.79 7.30
CA ARG A 85 -17.58 13.04 7.91
C ARG A 85 -16.60 13.80 7.02
N THR A 86 -15.57 13.12 6.55
CA THR A 86 -14.55 13.74 5.68
C THR A 86 -15.18 14.23 4.37
N ALA A 87 -16.11 13.47 3.80
CA ALA A 87 -16.86 13.89 2.62
C ALA A 87 -17.67 15.17 2.89
N ALA A 88 -18.38 15.24 4.03
CA ALA A 88 -19.12 16.44 4.43
C ALA A 88 -18.20 17.66 4.65
N ASP A 89 -17.07 17.47 5.34
CA ASP A 89 -16.08 18.52 5.58
C ASP A 89 -15.47 19.04 4.27
N GLN A 90 -15.25 18.15 3.30
CA GLN A 90 -14.77 18.47 1.96
C GLN A 90 -15.87 18.93 0.99
N GLN A 91 -17.14 18.94 1.41
CA GLN A 91 -18.31 19.27 0.58
C GLN A 91 -18.44 18.39 -0.67
N LEU A 92 -18.08 17.11 -0.53
CA LEU A 92 -18.15 16.08 -1.56
C LEU A 92 -19.32 15.14 -1.30
N ALA A 93 -19.98 14.72 -2.37
CA ALA A 93 -21.06 13.76 -2.38
C ALA A 93 -20.66 12.49 -3.15
N GLU A 94 -21.40 11.41 -2.93
CA GLU A 94 -21.29 10.17 -3.70
C GLU A 94 -21.28 10.45 -5.21
N ASN A 95 -20.36 9.83 -5.94
CA ASN A 95 -20.13 9.99 -7.38
C ASN A 95 -19.65 11.37 -7.87
N ASP A 96 -19.38 12.33 -6.98
CA ASP A 96 -18.72 13.57 -7.41
C ASP A 96 -17.39 13.24 -8.11
N ARG A 97 -17.08 13.97 -9.19
CA ARG A 97 -15.79 13.87 -9.87
C ARG A 97 -14.80 14.81 -9.16
N VAL A 98 -13.70 14.25 -8.69
CA VAL A 98 -12.70 14.99 -7.92
C VAL A 98 -11.35 14.81 -8.57
N ARG A 99 -10.63 15.92 -8.70
CA ARG A 99 -9.20 15.90 -8.97
C ARG A 99 -8.48 15.72 -7.65
N VAL A 100 -7.69 14.66 -7.56
CA VAL A 100 -6.75 14.44 -6.46
C VAL A 100 -5.37 14.88 -6.90
N GLU A 101 -4.66 15.59 -6.03
CA GLU A 101 -3.25 15.92 -6.19
C GLU A 101 -2.42 15.29 -5.07
N GLN A 102 -1.25 14.77 -5.45
CA GLN A 102 -0.24 14.27 -4.54
C GLN A 102 1.16 14.51 -5.12
N ASP A 103 2.00 15.29 -4.45
CA ASP A 103 3.39 15.57 -4.84
C ASP A 103 3.52 16.02 -6.32
N GLY A 104 2.58 16.84 -6.80
CA GLY A 104 2.52 17.32 -8.19
C GLY A 104 1.96 16.34 -9.21
N PHE A 105 1.62 15.11 -8.80
CA PHE A 105 0.90 14.14 -9.62
C PHE A 105 -0.60 14.26 -9.40
N THR A 106 -1.40 14.09 -10.46
CA THR A 106 -2.85 14.24 -10.35
C THR A 106 -3.63 13.16 -11.07
N ALA A 107 -4.80 12.82 -10.54
CA ALA A 107 -5.77 11.94 -11.18
C ALA A 107 -7.19 12.49 -10.98
N GLU A 108 -8.12 12.13 -11.85
CA GLU A 108 -9.54 12.46 -11.71
C GLU A 108 -10.36 11.20 -11.51
N LEU A 109 -10.94 11.07 -10.31
CA LEU A 109 -11.59 9.86 -9.83
C LEU A 109 -12.97 10.20 -9.24
N PRO A 110 -13.93 9.27 -9.26
CA PRO A 110 -15.20 9.48 -8.59
C PRO A 110 -15.04 9.33 -7.07
N VAL A 111 -15.89 10.00 -6.31
CA VAL A 111 -16.01 9.84 -4.85
C VAL A 111 -16.89 8.64 -4.52
N VAL A 112 -16.46 7.85 -3.53
CA VAL A 112 -17.24 6.80 -2.88
C VAL A 112 -17.25 7.08 -1.38
N ILE A 113 -18.43 7.09 -0.77
CA ILE A 113 -18.57 7.27 0.67
C ILE A 113 -18.55 5.91 1.35
N ASP A 114 -17.55 5.68 2.19
CA ASP A 114 -17.33 4.43 2.91
C ASP A 114 -17.04 4.71 4.38
N ALA A 115 -17.93 4.23 5.27
CA ALA A 115 -17.79 4.37 6.72
C ALA A 115 -16.62 3.57 7.32
N GLY A 116 -16.01 2.65 6.55
CA GLY A 116 -14.80 1.93 6.91
C GLY A 116 -13.52 2.77 6.77
N VAL A 117 -13.57 3.91 6.08
CA VAL A 117 -12.42 4.82 5.95
C VAL A 117 -12.30 5.72 7.18
N PRO A 118 -11.11 5.86 7.79
CA PRO A 118 -10.90 6.78 8.90
C PRO A 118 -11.15 8.24 8.52
N ASP A 119 -11.60 9.04 9.49
CA ASP A 119 -11.75 10.49 9.29
C ASP A 119 -10.42 11.17 8.95
N GLY A 120 -10.46 12.18 8.08
CA GLY A 120 -9.27 12.91 7.61
C GLY A 120 -8.38 12.10 6.66
N CYS A 121 -8.85 10.94 6.20
CA CYS A 121 -8.11 10.10 5.27
C CYS A 121 -8.85 9.94 3.93
N VAL A 122 -8.06 9.68 2.90
CA VAL A 122 -8.51 9.26 1.58
C VAL A 122 -8.01 7.85 1.35
N PHE A 123 -8.89 6.87 1.27
CA PHE A 123 -8.49 5.56 0.77
C PHE A 123 -8.46 5.64 -0.77
N LEU A 124 -7.29 5.39 -1.36
CA LEU A 124 -7.09 5.47 -2.81
C LEU A 124 -6.11 4.36 -3.21
N PRO A 125 -6.64 3.20 -3.64
CA PRO A 125 -5.86 2.01 -3.89
C PRO A 125 -4.83 2.24 -5.00
N GLN A 126 -3.74 1.51 -4.92
CA GLN A 126 -2.72 1.51 -5.96
C GLN A 126 -2.77 0.23 -6.79
N ALA A 127 -2.07 0.22 -7.93
CA ALA A 127 -1.99 -0.91 -8.85
C ALA A 127 -3.34 -1.35 -9.45
N VAL A 128 -4.32 -0.44 -9.47
CA VAL A 128 -5.60 -0.60 -10.15
C VAL A 128 -5.72 0.42 -11.28
N PRO A 129 -6.45 0.10 -12.38
CA PRO A 129 -6.65 1.05 -13.47
C PRO A 129 -7.23 2.38 -12.98
N GLY A 130 -6.63 3.50 -13.38
CA GLY A 130 -6.98 4.86 -12.95
C GLY A 130 -6.10 5.46 -11.84
N SER A 131 -5.28 4.65 -11.16
CA SER A 131 -4.35 5.14 -10.13
C SER A 131 -2.91 5.34 -10.64
N GLU A 132 -2.62 5.10 -11.91
CA GLU A 132 -1.27 4.96 -12.47
C GLU A 132 -0.46 6.25 -12.44
N ALA A 133 -1.17 7.38 -12.55
CA ALA A 133 -0.55 8.70 -12.57
C ALA A 133 -0.09 9.16 -11.18
N LEU A 134 -0.62 8.57 -10.10
CA LEU A 134 -0.31 8.99 -8.74
C LEU A 134 0.99 8.32 -8.26
N GLY A 135 1.81 9.10 -7.56
CA GLY A 135 3.10 8.66 -7.04
C GLY A 135 2.99 7.80 -5.79
N LEU A 136 3.39 8.36 -4.65
CA LEU A 136 3.52 7.61 -3.40
C LEU A 136 2.20 6.99 -2.94
N SER A 137 2.29 5.79 -2.36
CA SER A 137 1.17 5.04 -1.79
C SER A 137 0.51 5.72 -0.60
N TYR A 138 1.27 6.53 0.12
CA TYR A 138 0.86 7.18 1.37
C TYR A 138 1.43 8.59 1.38
N GLY A 139 0.72 9.50 2.01
CA GLY A 139 1.17 10.88 2.14
C GLY A 139 0.02 11.88 2.12
N PRO A 140 0.31 13.17 2.28
CA PRO A 140 -0.69 14.22 2.17
C PRO A 140 -1.26 14.27 0.75
N VAL A 141 -2.55 14.56 0.65
CA VAL A 141 -3.25 14.75 -0.62
C VAL A 141 -4.21 15.93 -0.54
N GLU A 142 -4.46 16.52 -1.69
CA GLU A 142 -5.46 17.58 -1.85
C GLU A 142 -6.56 17.12 -2.80
N LEU A 143 -7.80 17.52 -2.49
CA LEU A 143 -8.98 17.18 -3.28
C LEU A 143 -9.63 18.47 -3.80
N GLU A 144 -9.86 18.53 -5.10
CA GLU A 144 -10.55 19.62 -5.77
C GLU A 144 -11.78 19.07 -6.51
N LYS A 145 -12.99 19.52 -6.15
CA LYS A 145 -14.20 19.13 -6.86
C LYS A 145 -14.16 19.66 -8.29
N ARG A 146 -14.37 18.79 -9.27
CA ARG A 146 -14.53 19.20 -10.67
C ARG A 146 -16.00 19.48 -10.93
N ASN A 147 -16.28 20.69 -11.42
CA ASN A 147 -17.59 21.00 -11.97
C ASN A 147 -17.70 20.30 -13.33
N ALA A 148 -18.82 19.60 -13.53
CA ALA A 148 -19.17 19.03 -14.83
C ALA A 148 -19.43 20.12 -15.88
#